data_AF-A0A533X603-F1
#
_entry.id   AF-A0A533X603-F1
#
_cell.length_a   1.000
_cell.length_b   1.000
_cell.length_c   1.000
_cell.angle_alpha   90.00
_cell.angle_beta   90.00
_cell.angle_gamma   90.00
#
_symmetry.space_group_name_H-M   'P 1'
#
loop_
_entity.id
_entity.type
_entity.pdbx_description
1 polymer ?
#
loop_
_entity_poly.entity_id
_entity_poly.type
_entity_poly.pdbx_seq_one_letter_code
_entity_poly.pdbx_strand_id
1 'polypeptide(L)'
;MNLKEWVAFLGLLGIWGTSFIFVKIGLAYSPSFIFASLRQFVGAAAMLPYILSKRESFPKSAREFLPIIPLGIFNVTITNGSSFTALKVVPAGLATVIAYTQPIWVFVFAIFILKDKMNSLKVLGTVLGFLGIATVFLPGVQISQAYFGGEVLLIFSSLSWGIGAILFKAKVRTESLYMVNFFLPLHSLKSAFFLKLLAGPSGYS
;
A
#
# COMPACT_ATOMS: atom_id res chain seq x y z
N MET A 1 -0.63 2.59 25.78
CA MET A 1 -0.19 1.40 25.04
C MET A 1 0.57 0.49 25.98
N ASN A 2 0.32 -0.82 25.93
CA ASN A 2 1.07 -1.83 26.69
C ASN A 2 2.37 -2.25 25.95
N LEU A 3 3.24 -3.02 26.60
CA LEU A 3 4.52 -3.47 26.01
C LEU A 3 4.33 -4.27 24.71
N LYS A 4 3.29 -5.10 24.62
CA LYS A 4 3.00 -5.89 23.42
C LYS A 4 2.65 -5.01 22.23
N GLU A 5 1.86 -3.96 22.46
CA GLU A 5 1.52 -2.97 21.44
C GLU A 5 2.74 -2.19 20.97
N TRP A 6 3.65 -1.83 21.88
CA TRP A 6 4.91 -1.18 21.52
C TRP A 6 5.81 -2.07 20.67
N VAL A 7 5.98 -3.34 21.06
CA VAL A 7 6.77 -4.31 20.29
C VAL A 7 6.16 -4.52 18.90
N ALA A 8 4.85 -4.68 18.79
CA ALA A 8 4.16 -4.80 17.51
C ALA A 8 4.34 -3.55 16.64
N PHE A 9 4.24 -2.37 17.24
CA PHE A 9 4.42 -1.10 16.54
C PHE A 9 5.86 -0.91 16.02
N LEU A 10 6.86 -1.12 16.87
CA LEU A 10 8.27 -1.02 16.48
C LEU A 10 8.65 -2.08 15.43
N GLY A 11 8.14 -3.30 15.58
CA GLY A 11 8.32 -4.35 14.58
C GLY A 11 7.73 -3.97 13.22
N LEU A 12 6.52 -3.39 13.22
CA LEU A 12 5.89 -2.90 12.01
C LEU A 12 6.73 -1.81 11.32
N LEU A 13 7.24 -0.84 12.10
CA LEU A 13 8.10 0.22 11.57
C LEU A 13 9.38 -0.33 10.93
N GLY A 14 10.03 -1.30 11.59
CA GLY A 14 11.22 -1.95 11.05
C GLY A 14 10.93 -2.68 9.73
N ILE A 15 9.89 -3.51 9.71
CA ILE A 15 9.49 -4.28 8.52
C ILE A 15 9.16 -3.35 7.34
N TRP A 16 8.37 -2.30 7.58
CA TRP A 16 7.97 -1.37 6.53
C TRP A 16 9.13 -0.49 6.05
N GLY A 17 9.98 -0.01 6.96
CA GLY A 17 11.14 0.80 6.61
C GLY A 17 12.13 0.08 5.70
N THR A 18 12.40 -1.21 5.96
CA THR A 18 13.34 -2.00 5.14
C THR A 18 12.69 -2.62 3.90
N SER A 19 11.36 -2.67 3.83
CA SER A 19 10.63 -3.35 2.74
C SER A 19 11.02 -2.83 1.35
N PHE A 20 11.18 -1.52 1.16
CA PHE A 20 11.56 -0.95 -0.15
C PHE A 20 12.93 -1.41 -0.63
N ILE A 21 13.87 -1.65 0.29
CA ILE A 21 15.21 -2.17 -0.02
C ILE A 21 15.09 -3.62 -0.54
N PHE A 22 14.39 -4.48 0.19
CA PHE A 22 14.18 -5.88 -0.22
C PHE A 22 13.37 -6.00 -1.51
N VAL A 23 12.36 -5.15 -1.72
CA VAL A 23 11.63 -5.10 -2.99
C VAL A 23 12.59 -4.77 -4.12
N LYS A 24 13.42 -3.73 -3.97
CA LYS A 24 14.36 -3.34 -5.02
C LYS A 24 15.36 -4.45 -5.35
N ILE A 25 15.87 -5.16 -4.34
CA ILE A 25 16.72 -6.35 -4.55
C ILE A 25 15.94 -7.45 -5.28
N GLY A 26 14.72 -7.76 -4.84
CA GLY A 26 13.89 -8.81 -5.45
C GLY A 26 13.50 -8.52 -6.91
N LEU A 27 13.32 -7.24 -7.25
CA LEU A 27 13.03 -6.79 -8.61
C LEU A 27 14.20 -7.02 -9.59
N ALA A 28 15.41 -7.29 -9.11
CA ALA A 28 16.51 -7.73 -9.97
C ALA A 28 16.29 -9.14 -10.54
N TYR A 29 15.42 -9.94 -9.93
CA TYR A 29 15.20 -11.34 -10.27
C TYR A 29 13.78 -11.62 -10.81
N SER A 30 12.86 -10.67 -10.72
CA SER A 30 11.46 -10.87 -11.09
C SER A 30 10.79 -9.61 -11.62
N PRO A 31 9.94 -9.70 -12.66
CA PRO A 31 9.12 -8.59 -13.10
C PRO A 31 8.23 -8.02 -11.98
N SER A 32 8.03 -6.70 -11.95
CA SER A 32 7.35 -5.99 -10.86
C SER A 32 5.98 -6.54 -10.49
N PHE A 33 5.16 -6.87 -11.50
CA PHE A 33 3.82 -7.41 -11.27
C PHE A 33 3.83 -8.84 -10.71
N ILE A 34 4.77 -9.68 -11.14
CA ILE A 34 4.91 -11.05 -10.64
C ILE A 34 5.41 -11.02 -9.19
N PHE A 35 6.41 -10.18 -8.91
CA PHE A 35 6.93 -9.99 -7.57
C PHE A 35 5.85 -9.47 -6.60
N ALA A 36 5.09 -8.45 -7.03
CA ALA A 36 3.95 -7.94 -6.26
C ALA A 36 2.91 -9.03 -5.99
N SER A 37 2.54 -9.80 -7.01
CA SER A 37 1.57 -10.89 -6.92
C SER A 37 2.02 -11.96 -5.90
N LEU A 38 3.26 -12.45 -6.02
CA LEU A 38 3.81 -13.46 -5.12
C LEU A 38 3.84 -12.96 -3.67
N ARG A 39 4.30 -11.72 -3.44
CA ARG A 39 4.33 -11.11 -2.11
C ARG A 39 2.94 -11.07 -1.48
N GLN A 40 1.93 -10.72 -2.25
CA GLN A 40 0.53 -10.66 -1.79
C GLN A 40 -0.05 -12.05 -1.53
N PHE A 41 0.27 -13.02 -2.38
CA PHE A 41 -0.13 -14.41 -2.16
C PHE A 41 0.46 -14.99 -0.87
N VAL A 42 1.75 -14.79 -0.62
CA VAL A 42 2.42 -15.23 0.62
C VAL A 42 1.77 -14.58 1.85
N GLY A 43 1.44 -13.28 1.78
CA GLY A 43 0.74 -12.58 2.85
C GLY A 43 -0.65 -13.18 3.15
N ALA A 44 -1.46 -13.43 2.12
CA ALA A 44 -2.76 -14.05 2.29
C ALA A 44 -2.66 -15.48 2.84
N ALA A 45 -1.71 -16.27 2.33
CA ALA A 45 -1.45 -17.64 2.79
C ALA A 45 -1.01 -17.68 4.26
N ALA A 46 -0.14 -16.75 4.68
CA ALA A 46 0.29 -16.63 6.08
C ALA A 46 -0.87 -16.23 7.01
N MET A 47 -1.85 -15.48 6.52
CA MET A 47 -3.01 -15.06 7.31
C MET A 47 -4.11 -16.13 7.40
N LEU A 48 -4.10 -17.12 6.51
CA LEU A 48 -5.13 -18.15 6.44
C LEU A 48 -5.27 -18.98 7.73
N PRO A 49 -4.20 -19.51 8.36
CA PRO A 49 -4.33 -20.27 9.62
C PRO A 49 -4.96 -19.45 10.75
N TYR A 50 -4.65 -18.16 10.80
CA TYR A 50 -5.20 -17.26 11.80
C TYR A 50 -6.71 -17.07 11.61
N ILE A 51 -7.20 -16.89 10.39
CA ILE A 51 -8.63 -16.75 10.09
C ILE A 51 -9.39 -18.03 10.42
N LEU A 52 -8.82 -19.19 10.03
CA LEU A 52 -9.40 -20.49 10.36
C LEU A 52 -9.51 -20.69 11.89
N SER A 53 -8.52 -20.22 12.65
CA SER A 53 -8.56 -20.27 14.12
C SER A 53 -9.67 -19.40 14.74
N LYS A 54 -10.06 -18.32 14.06
CA LYS A 54 -11.10 -17.38 14.51
C LYS A 54 -12.51 -17.78 14.11
N ARG A 55 -12.68 -18.84 13.31
CA ARG A 55 -13.98 -19.32 12.81
C ARG A 55 -14.82 -18.21 12.15
N GLU A 56 -14.15 -17.26 11.51
CA GLU A 56 -14.80 -16.19 10.77
C GLU A 56 -15.63 -16.78 9.62
N SER A 57 -16.84 -16.26 9.44
CA SER A 57 -17.72 -16.70 8.37
C SER A 57 -17.26 -16.13 7.04
N PHE A 58 -16.79 -17.02 6.14
CA PHE A 58 -16.43 -16.65 4.77
C PHE A 58 -17.62 -16.04 4.02
N PRO A 59 -17.40 -15.03 3.15
CA PRO A 59 -18.49 -14.40 2.44
C PRO A 59 -19.17 -15.45 1.57
N LYS A 60 -20.49 -15.54 1.67
CA LYS A 60 -21.26 -16.67 1.11
C LYS A 60 -21.77 -16.38 -0.30
N SER A 61 -21.73 -15.12 -0.73
CA SER A 61 -22.25 -14.67 -2.01
C SER A 61 -21.30 -13.70 -2.72
N ALA A 62 -21.32 -13.70 -4.06
CA ALA A 62 -20.57 -12.74 -4.88
C ALA A 62 -20.89 -11.27 -4.54
N ARG A 63 -22.09 -11.00 -4.00
CA ARG A 63 -22.52 -9.67 -3.53
C ARG A 63 -21.75 -9.18 -2.31
N GLU A 64 -21.33 -10.08 -1.43
CA GLU A 64 -20.48 -9.74 -0.28
C GLU A 64 -19.02 -9.51 -0.70
N PHE A 65 -18.59 -10.09 -1.83
CA PHE A 65 -17.24 -9.92 -2.39
C PHE A 65 -17.06 -8.64 -3.23
N LEU A 66 -18.09 -8.24 -3.97
CA LEU A 66 -18.04 -7.10 -4.89
C LEU A 66 -17.52 -5.79 -4.25
N PRO A 67 -17.93 -5.42 -3.02
CA PRO A 67 -17.45 -4.19 -2.37
C PRO A 67 -15.97 -4.21 -1.96
N ILE A 68 -15.31 -5.38 -1.93
CA ILE A 68 -13.90 -5.52 -1.55
C ILE A 68 -12.97 -5.33 -2.75
N ILE A 69 -13.48 -5.48 -3.97
CA ILE A 69 -12.70 -5.33 -5.20
C ILE A 69 -12.03 -3.95 -5.31
N PRO A 70 -12.72 -2.81 -5.11
CA PRO A 70 -12.08 -1.50 -5.17
C PRO A 70 -10.94 -1.36 -4.16
N LEU A 71 -11.06 -1.97 -2.98
CA LEU A 71 -10.00 -1.96 -1.96
C LEU A 71 -8.74 -2.65 -2.47
N GLY A 72 -8.86 -3.86 -3.01
CA GLY A 72 -7.72 -4.60 -3.57
C GLY A 72 -7.09 -3.89 -4.78
N ILE A 73 -7.89 -3.19 -5.59
CA ILE A 73 -7.40 -2.42 -6.74
C ILE A 73 -6.57 -1.22 -6.27
N PHE A 74 -7.15 -0.33 -5.47
CA PHE A 74 -6.48 0.91 -5.05
C PHE A 74 -5.36 0.64 -4.05
N ASN A 75 -5.66 -0.11 -2.98
CA ASN A 75 -4.72 -0.27 -1.86
C ASN A 75 -3.53 -1.18 -2.21
N VAL A 76 -3.70 -2.13 -3.14
CA VAL A 76 -2.69 -3.15 -3.39
C VAL A 76 -2.23 -3.16 -4.85
N THR A 77 -3.14 -3.26 -5.82
CA THR A 77 -2.79 -3.48 -7.23
C THR A 77 -2.09 -2.26 -7.81
N ILE A 78 -2.76 -1.11 -7.77
CA ILE A 78 -2.24 0.14 -8.31
C ILE A 78 -1.06 0.60 -7.45
N THR A 79 -1.22 0.57 -6.12
CA THR A 79 -0.17 0.99 -5.20
C THR A 79 1.12 0.21 -5.42
N ASN A 80 1.10 -1.12 -5.33
CA ASN A 80 2.33 -1.92 -5.48
C ASN A 80 2.79 -1.99 -6.94
N GLY A 81 1.87 -2.09 -7.91
CA GLY A 81 2.22 -2.10 -9.32
C GLY A 81 2.98 -0.85 -9.74
N SER A 82 2.45 0.33 -9.41
CA SER A 82 3.11 1.61 -9.74
C SER A 82 4.38 1.84 -8.94
N SER A 83 4.39 1.55 -7.63
CA SER A 83 5.60 1.76 -6.81
C SER A 83 6.73 0.79 -7.17
N PHE A 84 6.43 -0.47 -7.47
CA PHE A 84 7.45 -1.46 -7.83
C PHE A 84 7.94 -1.24 -9.26
N THR A 85 7.12 -0.70 -10.14
CA THR A 85 7.57 -0.25 -11.46
C THR A 85 8.50 0.96 -11.34
N ALA A 86 8.14 1.94 -10.51
CA ALA A 86 8.99 3.10 -10.25
C ALA A 86 10.32 2.73 -9.59
N LEU A 87 10.35 1.76 -8.68
CA LEU A 87 11.57 1.29 -8.01
C LEU A 87 12.63 0.69 -8.96
N LYS A 88 12.24 0.29 -10.18
CA LYS A 88 13.20 -0.13 -11.21
C LYS A 88 14.13 1.01 -11.64
N VAL A 89 13.65 2.26 -11.59
CA VAL A 89 14.39 3.44 -12.07
C VAL A 89 14.76 4.41 -10.94
N VAL A 90 13.94 4.52 -9.90
CA VAL A 90 14.15 5.46 -8.78
C VAL A 90 15.00 4.83 -7.68
N PRO A 91 15.99 5.54 -7.10
CA PRO A 91 16.69 5.11 -5.90
C PRO A 91 15.73 4.77 -4.74
N ALA A 92 16.03 3.72 -3.96
CA ALA A 92 15.13 3.28 -2.89
C ALA A 92 14.88 4.39 -1.86
N GLY A 93 15.91 5.18 -1.51
CA GLY A 93 15.78 6.33 -0.61
C GLY A 93 14.74 7.34 -1.09
N LEU A 94 14.84 7.80 -2.34
CA LEU A 94 13.89 8.74 -2.94
C LEU A 94 12.48 8.15 -3.03
N ALA A 95 12.35 6.87 -3.40
CA ALA A 95 11.06 6.18 -3.41
C ALA A 95 10.40 6.12 -2.03
N THR A 96 11.20 5.88 -0.98
CA THR A 96 10.75 5.88 0.41
C THR A 96 10.26 7.27 0.84
N VAL A 97 10.93 8.36 0.47
CA VAL A 97 10.46 9.74 0.77
C VAL A 97 9.08 9.99 0.19
N ILE A 98 8.91 9.69 -1.11
CA ILE A 98 7.66 9.94 -1.81
C ILE A 98 6.55 9.06 -1.25
N ALA A 99 6.84 7.78 -0.97
CA ALA A 99 5.87 6.87 -0.35
C ALA A 99 5.42 7.37 1.03
N TYR A 100 6.30 7.99 1.82
CA TYR A 100 5.93 8.55 3.11
C TYR A 100 5.07 9.82 3.03
N THR A 101 4.73 10.32 1.84
CA THR A 101 3.66 11.32 1.65
C THR A 101 2.25 10.73 1.77
N GLN A 102 2.11 9.39 1.75
CA GLN A 102 0.85 8.67 1.92
C GLN A 102 -0.07 9.18 3.04
N PRO A 103 0.40 9.50 4.26
CA PRO A 103 -0.44 10.05 5.32
C PRO A 103 -1.08 11.40 4.96
N ILE A 104 -0.42 12.23 4.15
CA ILE A 104 -0.99 13.49 3.67
C ILE A 104 -2.18 13.20 2.77
N TRP A 105 -2.03 12.26 1.83
CA TRP A 105 -3.12 11.90 0.93
C TRP A 105 -4.30 11.29 1.69
N VAL A 106 -4.04 10.44 2.68
CA VAL A 106 -5.10 9.94 3.60
C VAL A 106 -5.79 11.09 4.33
N PHE A 107 -5.03 12.05 4.85
CA PHE A 107 -5.57 13.21 5.54
C PHE A 107 -6.48 14.03 4.61
N VAL A 108 -6.00 14.36 3.41
CA VAL A 108 -6.74 15.06 2.37
C VAL A 108 -8.04 14.32 2.04
N PHE A 109 -7.96 13.02 1.70
CA PHE A 109 -9.13 12.25 1.34
C PHE A 109 -10.09 12.01 2.52
N ALA A 110 -9.61 11.97 3.77
CA ALA A 110 -10.49 11.90 4.92
C ALA A 110 -11.38 13.15 5.06
N ILE A 111 -10.85 14.34 4.75
CA ILE A 111 -11.63 15.58 4.73
C ILE A 111 -12.68 15.53 3.63
N PHE A 112 -12.26 15.25 2.39
CA PHE A 112 -13.14 15.40 1.23
C PHE A 112 -14.14 14.24 1.05
N ILE A 113 -13.72 13.00 1.34
CA ILE A 113 -14.54 11.80 1.09
C ILE A 113 -15.35 11.44 2.34
N LEU A 114 -14.73 11.39 3.53
CA LEU A 114 -15.42 10.99 4.76
C LEU A 114 -16.11 12.15 5.47
N LYS A 115 -15.86 13.40 5.04
CA LYS A 115 -16.33 14.61 5.72
C LYS A 115 -15.96 14.61 7.21
N ASP A 116 -14.84 13.98 7.56
CA ASP A 116 -14.34 13.90 8.94
C ASP A 116 -14.02 15.31 9.43
N LYS A 117 -14.58 15.73 10.57
CA LYS A 117 -14.20 16.98 11.22
C LYS A 117 -12.77 16.86 11.75
N MET A 118 -11.84 17.60 11.16
CA MET A 118 -10.45 17.61 11.58
C MET A 118 -10.29 18.44 12.84
N ASN A 119 -9.64 17.86 13.86
CA ASN A 119 -9.19 18.63 15.01
C ASN A 119 -7.77 19.16 14.75
N SER A 120 -7.41 20.25 15.42
CA SER A 120 -6.11 20.92 15.25
C SER A 120 -4.93 19.98 15.54
N LEU A 121 -5.13 19.00 16.44
CA LEU A 121 -4.12 17.98 16.78
C LEU A 121 -3.79 17.03 15.63
N LYS A 122 -4.79 16.58 14.85
CA LYS A 122 -4.56 15.72 13.67
C LYS A 122 -3.82 16.47 12.58
N VAL A 123 -4.15 17.74 12.37
CA VAL A 123 -3.45 18.62 11.42
C VAL A 123 -2.00 18.77 11.84
N LEU A 124 -1.76 19.15 13.09
CA LEU A 124 -0.43 19.36 13.63
C LEU A 124 0.43 18.09 13.56
N GLY A 125 -0.11 16.94 13.97
CA GLY A 125 0.60 15.66 13.87
C GLY A 125 0.96 15.26 12.44
N THR A 126 0.06 15.52 11.47
CA THR A 126 0.32 15.26 10.05
C THR A 126 1.43 16.16 9.51
N VAL A 127 1.38 17.46 9.83
CA VAL A 127 2.40 18.44 9.40
C VAL A 127 3.75 18.11 10.02
N LEU A 128 3.81 17.86 11.34
CA LEU A 128 5.03 17.49 12.03
C LEU A 128 5.62 16.17 11.51
N GLY A 129 4.78 15.17 11.25
CA GLY A 129 5.21 13.90 10.66
C GLY A 129 5.85 14.10 9.28
N PHE A 130 5.20 14.89 8.41
CA PHE A 130 5.75 15.22 7.09
C PHE A 130 7.07 15.99 7.18
N LEU A 131 7.15 16.99 8.07
CA LEU A 131 8.39 17.75 8.27
C LEU A 131 9.53 16.85 8.76
N GLY A 132 9.25 15.90 9.66
CA GLY A 132 10.24 14.92 10.11
C GLY A 132 10.76 14.03 8.99
N ILE A 133 9.89 13.61 8.07
CA ILE A 133 10.31 12.85 6.88
C ILE A 133 11.16 13.74 5.96
N ALA A 134 10.73 14.98 5.71
CA ALA A 134 11.47 15.91 4.89
C ALA A 134 12.89 16.14 5.45
N THR A 135 13.04 16.43 6.75
CA THR A 135 14.36 16.70 7.33
C THR A 135 15.31 15.51 7.25
N VAL A 136 14.81 14.28 7.44
CA VAL A 136 15.63 13.06 7.38
C VAL A 136 16.10 12.77 5.96
N PHE A 137 15.24 12.96 4.96
CA PHE A 137 15.52 12.44 3.63
C PHE A 137 15.90 13.50 2.58
N LEU A 138 15.42 14.75 2.69
CA LEU A 138 15.70 15.82 1.72
C LEU A 138 17.19 16.03 1.43
N PRO A 139 18.12 15.97 2.42
CA PRO A 139 19.55 16.16 2.18
C PRO A 139 20.17 15.13 1.23
N GLY A 140 19.58 13.93 1.13
CA GLY A 140 20.04 12.85 0.26
C GLY A 140 19.28 12.73 -1.07
N VAL A 141 18.30 13.61 -1.32
CA VAL A 141 17.51 13.56 -2.55
C VAL A 141 18.25 14.27 -3.68
N GLN A 142 18.55 13.52 -4.73
CA GLN A 142 19.04 14.06 -6.00
C GLN A 142 17.86 14.16 -6.97
N ILE A 143 17.42 15.38 -7.23
CA ILE A 143 16.40 15.66 -8.24
C ILE A 143 17.07 15.54 -9.60
N SER A 144 16.66 14.56 -10.39
CA SER A 144 17.20 14.30 -11.73
C SER A 144 16.05 14.08 -12.70
N GLN A 145 16.13 14.69 -13.89
CA GLN A 145 15.17 14.41 -14.95
C GLN A 145 15.11 12.92 -15.32
N ALA A 146 16.18 12.17 -15.06
CA ALA A 146 16.22 10.72 -15.28
C ALA A 146 15.19 9.94 -14.43
N TYR A 147 14.71 10.51 -13.32
CA TYR A 147 13.77 9.84 -12.40
C TYR A 147 12.33 10.32 -12.53
N PHE A 148 12.07 11.38 -13.30
CA PHE A 148 10.77 12.07 -13.35
C PHE A 148 9.59 11.12 -13.57
N GLY A 149 9.69 10.21 -14.54
CA GLY A 149 8.61 9.23 -14.80
C GLY A 149 8.34 8.30 -13.61
N GLY A 150 9.39 7.89 -12.88
CA GLY A 150 9.26 7.07 -11.69
C GLY A 150 8.71 7.83 -10.48
N GLU A 151 9.11 9.09 -10.31
CA GLU A 151 8.60 9.98 -9.27
C GLU A 151 7.08 10.20 -9.43
N VAL A 152 6.62 10.49 -10.65
CA VAL A 152 5.20 10.63 -10.96
C VAL A 152 4.43 9.34 -10.63
N LEU A 153 4.98 8.18 -10.99
CA LEU A 153 4.39 6.88 -10.64
C LEU A 153 4.32 6.62 -9.13
N LEU A 154 5.29 7.10 -8.35
CA LEU A 154 5.28 6.99 -6.88
C LEU A 154 4.25 7.92 -6.23
N ILE A 155 4.06 9.13 -6.77
CA ILE A 155 2.98 10.02 -6.33
C ILE A 155 1.63 9.39 -6.65
N PHE A 156 1.46 8.87 -7.86
CA PHE A 156 0.24 8.16 -8.26
C PHE A 156 -0.03 6.93 -7.37
N SER A 157 1.00 6.16 -7.06
CA SER A 157 0.94 5.06 -6.09
C SER A 157 0.47 5.53 -4.72
N SER A 158 1.01 6.65 -4.22
CA SER A 158 0.69 7.21 -2.90
C SER A 158 -0.74 7.74 -2.83
N LEU A 159 -1.23 8.38 -3.89
CA LEU A 159 -2.63 8.80 -4.05
C LEU A 159 -3.57 7.59 -4.01
N SER A 160 -3.25 6.56 -4.80
CA SER A 160 -4.03 5.33 -4.87
C SER A 160 -4.11 4.63 -3.52
N TRP A 161 -2.99 4.55 -2.79
CA TRP A 161 -2.96 4.02 -1.44
C TRP A 161 -3.84 4.83 -0.49
N GLY A 162 -3.79 6.17 -0.58
CA GLY A 162 -4.62 7.06 0.21
C GLY A 162 -6.13 6.82 0.02
N ILE A 163 -6.57 6.68 -1.24
CA ILE A 163 -7.96 6.29 -1.57
C ILE A 163 -8.27 4.92 -0.96
N GLY A 164 -7.40 3.94 -1.17
CA GLY A 164 -7.54 2.59 -0.63
C GLY A 164 -7.67 2.57 0.90
N ALA A 165 -6.90 3.39 1.60
CA ALA A 165 -6.94 3.50 3.06
C ALA A 165 -8.26 4.11 3.57
N ILE A 166 -8.81 5.10 2.87
CA ILE A 166 -10.13 5.68 3.19
C ILE A 166 -11.25 4.67 2.95
N LEU A 167 -11.24 4.00 1.80
CA LEU A 167 -12.19 2.94 1.51
C LEU A 167 -12.08 1.83 2.57
N PHE A 168 -10.85 1.46 2.96
CA PHE A 168 -10.60 0.41 3.95
C PHE A 168 -11.20 0.80 5.30
N LYS A 169 -10.89 2.03 5.76
CA LYS A 169 -11.45 2.60 6.99
C LYS A 169 -12.98 2.62 6.98
N ALA A 170 -13.60 2.93 5.85
CA ALA A 170 -15.06 2.89 5.73
C ALA A 170 -15.59 1.45 5.83
N LYS A 171 -14.90 0.48 5.23
CA LYS A 171 -15.36 -0.92 5.14
C LYS A 171 -15.19 -1.71 6.44
N VAL A 172 -14.08 -1.53 7.16
CA VAL A 172 -13.83 -2.21 8.44
C VAL A 172 -14.76 -1.75 9.57
N ARG A 173 -15.56 -0.70 9.37
CA ARG A 173 -16.63 -0.32 10.29
C ARG A 173 -17.85 -1.24 10.21
N THR A 174 -18.03 -1.92 9.07
CA THR A 174 -19.20 -2.75 8.79
C THR A 174 -18.86 -4.23 8.66
N GLU A 175 -17.59 -4.58 8.45
CA GLU A 175 -17.13 -5.96 8.21
C GLU A 175 -15.91 -6.31 9.08
N SER A 176 -15.67 -7.62 9.28
CA SER A 176 -14.52 -8.11 10.05
C SER A 176 -13.20 -7.65 9.42
N LEU A 177 -12.36 -7.00 10.23
CA LEU A 177 -11.02 -6.53 9.86
C LEU A 177 -10.17 -7.65 9.26
N TYR A 178 -10.28 -8.86 9.80
CA TYR A 178 -9.49 -10.02 9.36
C TYR A 178 -9.91 -10.47 7.97
N MET A 179 -11.21 -10.42 7.66
CA MET A 179 -11.74 -10.82 6.37
C MET A 179 -11.36 -9.82 5.27
N VAL A 180 -11.46 -8.52 5.56
CA VAL A 180 -11.03 -7.49 4.60
C VAL A 180 -9.54 -7.64 4.27
N ASN A 181 -8.68 -7.82 5.27
CA ASN A 181 -7.24 -8.00 5.06
C ASN A 181 -6.88 -9.31 4.33
N PHE A 182 -7.70 -10.35 4.43
CA PHE A 182 -7.45 -11.62 3.74
C PHE A 182 -7.75 -11.54 2.25
N PHE A 183 -8.87 -10.91 1.91
CA PHE A 183 -9.33 -10.83 0.53
C PHE A 183 -8.63 -9.73 -0.26
N LEU A 184 -8.14 -8.69 0.41
CA LEU A 184 -7.44 -7.57 -0.22
C LEU A 184 -6.24 -8.01 -1.10
N PRO A 185 -5.31 -8.86 -0.63
CA PRO A 185 -4.25 -9.44 -1.48
C PRO A 185 -4.79 -10.34 -2.60
N LEU A 186 -5.83 -11.15 -2.33
CA LEU A 186 -6.40 -12.09 -3.31
C LEU A 186 -7.08 -11.38 -4.48
N HIS A 187 -7.73 -10.24 -4.23
CA HIS A 187 -8.29 -9.41 -5.30
C HIS A 187 -7.18 -8.77 -6.13
N SER A 188 -6.07 -8.38 -5.49
CA SER A 188 -4.93 -7.80 -6.20
C SER A 188 -4.25 -8.76 -7.17
N LEU A 189 -4.25 -10.06 -6.86
CA LEU A 189 -3.76 -11.11 -7.75
C LEU A 189 -4.60 -11.20 -9.03
N LYS A 190 -5.94 -11.16 -8.89
CA LYS A 190 -6.87 -11.24 -10.03
C LYS A 190 -6.78 -10.01 -10.93
N SER A 191 -6.73 -8.82 -10.34
CA SER A 191 -6.58 -7.57 -11.09
C SER A 191 -5.21 -7.45 -11.75
N ALA A 192 -4.12 -7.86 -11.08
CA ALA A 192 -2.79 -7.89 -11.70
C ALA A 192 -2.71 -8.88 -12.87
N PHE A 193 -3.32 -10.07 -12.72
CA PHE A 193 -3.42 -11.04 -13.81
C PHE A 193 -4.26 -10.52 -14.98
N PHE A 194 -5.39 -9.88 -14.70
CA PHE A 194 -6.26 -9.28 -15.72
C PHE A 194 -5.57 -8.12 -16.46
N LEU A 195 -4.86 -7.24 -15.74
CA LEU A 195 -4.07 -6.16 -16.35
C LEU A 195 -2.93 -6.72 -17.22
N LYS A 196 -2.27 -7.82 -16.81
CA LYS A 196 -1.28 -8.50 -17.64
C LYS A 196 -1.90 -9.10 -18.90
N LEU A 197 -3.12 -9.64 -18.81
CA LEU A 197 -3.86 -10.17 -19.96
C LEU A 197 -4.21 -9.05 -20.97
N LEU A 198 -4.57 -7.87 -20.47
CA LEU A 198 -4.90 -6.69 -21.28
C LEU A 198 -3.66 -6.02 -21.88
N ALA A 199 -2.52 -6.03 -21.19
CA ALA A 199 -1.28 -5.39 -21.64
C ALA A 199 -0.54 -6.16 -22.76
N GLY A 200 -0.99 -7.38 -23.10
CA GLY A 200 -0.37 -8.22 -24.13
C GLY A 200 1.03 -8.75 -23.75
N PRO A 201 1.63 -9.62 -24.60
CA PRO A 201 2.91 -10.27 -24.30
C PRO A 201 4.13 -9.32 -24.22
N SER A 202 4.01 -8.09 -24.72
CA SER A 202 5.10 -7.13 -24.92
C SER A 202 5.21 -6.06 -23.83
N GLY A 203 4.31 -6.04 -22.85
CA GLY A 203 4.34 -5.08 -21.74
C GLY A 203 5.41 -5.44 -20.70
N TYR A 204 6.58 -4.81 -20.80
CA TYR A 204 7.66 -4.73 -19.80
C TYR A 204 8.65 -5.92 -19.74
N SER A 205 9.57 -5.97 -20.69
CA SER A 205 10.99 -6.26 -20.39
C SER A 205 11.57 -5.12 -19.55
#